data_AF-A0A061ALA4-F1
#
_entry.id   AF-A0A061ALA4-F1
#
_cell.length_a   1.000
_cell.length_b   1.000
_cell.length_c   1.000
_cell.angle_alpha   90.00
_cell.angle_beta   90.00
_cell.angle_gamma   90.00
#
_symmetry.space_group_name_H-M   'P 1'
#
loop_
_entity.id
_entity.type
_entity.pdbx_description
1 polymer ?
#
loop_
_entity_poly.entity_id
_entity_poly.type
_entity_poly.pdbx_seq_one_letter_code
_entity_poly.pdbx_strand_id
1 'polypeptide(L)'
;MSRLAPVVLDNGTGYTKMGFAGNSDPSFVIPTAIATRGSSSSTGRGPSVASKPASLGSSSGHLSSKRGIEDLDFYIGDEALANSKTYNVNYPIKHGQIEDWDQMERYWEQCIFKYLRAEPEDHYFLLTEPPLNPPENREATAEIMFESFNVQGLYIAVQAVLALAASWTSKSVQHRTLTGTVIDSGDGVTHVIPVAEGYVIGSAIRHIPIAGRDISSFVQQLLRDRNETGIPPEDSLRVAEKIKEDYSYVCGDMVKEFGKYDREPEKFFAKYEGEHSVTGRKYSVDVGYERFLAPEIFFNPEIYSSDFLTPLPDVVDQVIQTSPIDVRRGLYSNIVLSGGSTMFDHFGRRLQRDLKGIVDQRIATSELASGSLMRSSGVDVNVISHKKQRYAVWFGGSLLASTPEFYGYCHDRTAYQEYGPSLVRRFAIFGSATD
;
A
#
# COMPACT_ATOMS: atom_id res chain seq x y z
N MET A 1 17.87 23.29 -21.17
CA MET A 1 16.77 22.37 -21.58
C MET A 1 15.83 22.25 -20.41
N SER A 2 14.52 22.39 -20.62
CA SER A 2 13.53 22.07 -19.58
C SER A 2 13.59 20.57 -19.31
N ARG A 3 13.85 20.16 -18.06
CA ARG A 3 13.83 18.75 -17.66
C ARG A 3 12.42 18.18 -17.88
N LEU A 4 12.33 16.94 -18.34
CA LEU A 4 11.05 16.25 -18.44
C LEU A 4 10.50 15.96 -17.03
N ALA A 5 9.18 15.78 -16.94
CA ALA A 5 8.53 15.49 -15.67
C ALA A 5 9.04 14.15 -15.11
N PRO A 6 9.43 14.08 -13.83
CA PRO A 6 9.84 12.81 -13.21
C PRO A 6 8.74 11.74 -13.27
N VAL A 7 9.15 10.48 -13.38
CA VAL A 7 8.25 9.33 -13.29
C VAL A 7 8.06 8.97 -11.82
N VAL A 8 6.83 8.69 -11.41
CA VAL A 8 6.47 8.28 -10.05
C VAL A 8 5.85 6.88 -10.10
N LEU A 9 6.50 5.90 -9.46
CA LEU A 9 6.03 4.52 -9.33
C LEU A 9 5.82 4.16 -7.85
N ASP A 10 4.57 3.91 -7.47
CA ASP A 10 4.17 3.36 -6.18
C ASP A 10 3.79 1.88 -6.36
N ASN A 11 4.74 0.99 -6.06
CA ASN A 11 4.57 -0.46 -6.19
C ASN A 11 4.08 -1.07 -4.87
N GLY A 12 2.75 -1.30 -4.76
CA GLY A 12 2.17 -1.98 -3.60
C GLY A 12 1.95 -3.48 -3.83
N THR A 13 1.70 -4.23 -2.75
CA THR A 13 1.43 -5.69 -2.79
C THR A 13 0.30 -6.08 -3.76
N GLY A 14 -0.81 -5.32 -3.75
CA GLY A 14 -1.96 -5.60 -4.62
C GLY A 14 -1.94 -4.82 -5.93
N TYR A 15 -1.55 -3.54 -5.87
CA TYR A 15 -1.67 -2.61 -7.00
C TYR A 15 -0.47 -1.68 -7.09
N THR A 16 0.02 -1.52 -8.32
CA THR A 16 1.01 -0.52 -8.71
C THR A 16 0.29 0.70 -9.27
N LYS A 17 0.70 1.89 -8.82
CA LYS A 17 0.24 3.17 -9.36
C LYS A 17 1.42 3.86 -10.01
N MET A 18 1.23 4.29 -11.25
CA MET A 18 2.30 4.89 -12.04
C MET A 18 1.81 6.08 -12.85
N GLY A 19 2.70 7.06 -13.03
CA GLY A 19 2.43 8.24 -13.84
C GLY A 19 3.57 9.24 -13.75
N PHE A 20 3.30 10.46 -14.17
CA PHE A 20 4.27 11.56 -14.16
C PHE A 20 3.97 12.54 -13.03
N ALA A 21 5.03 13.11 -12.46
CA ALA A 21 4.93 14.17 -11.47
C ALA A 21 4.19 15.39 -12.04
N GLY A 22 3.42 16.05 -11.19
CA GLY A 22 2.59 17.21 -11.52
C GLY A 22 1.13 16.84 -11.78
N ASN A 23 0.86 15.57 -12.06
CA ASN A 23 -0.50 15.06 -12.19
C ASN A 23 -1.14 14.84 -10.82
N SER A 24 -2.45 15.08 -10.74
CA SER A 24 -3.23 14.91 -9.50
C SER A 24 -3.60 13.47 -9.20
N ASP A 25 -3.53 12.59 -10.20
CA ASP A 25 -3.94 11.19 -10.13
C ASP A 25 -2.95 10.37 -10.98
N PRO A 26 -2.69 9.10 -10.60
CA PRO A 26 -1.82 8.24 -11.38
C PRO A 26 -2.40 8.02 -12.78
N SER A 27 -1.52 7.98 -13.78
CA SER A 27 -1.90 7.67 -15.16
C SER A 27 -2.48 6.27 -15.27
N PHE A 28 -1.92 5.32 -14.52
CA PHE A 28 -2.35 3.94 -14.47
C PHE A 28 -2.36 3.41 -13.05
N VAL A 29 -3.35 2.58 -12.75
CA VAL A 29 -3.43 1.76 -11.54
C VAL A 29 -3.71 0.34 -11.99
N ILE A 30 -2.72 -0.54 -11.87
CA ILE A 30 -2.82 -1.91 -12.35
C ILE A 30 -2.48 -2.89 -11.22
N PRO A 31 -3.01 -4.13 -11.26
CA PRO A 31 -2.58 -5.19 -10.36
C PRO A 31 -1.04 -5.37 -10.39
N THR A 32 -0.42 -5.54 -9.22
CA THR A 32 1.01 -5.90 -9.12
C THR A 32 1.19 -7.39 -9.35
N ALA A 33 0.80 -7.83 -10.54
CA ALA A 33 0.83 -9.21 -10.98
C ALA A 33 1.57 -9.33 -12.31
N ILE A 34 2.35 -10.39 -12.46
CA ILE A 34 3.04 -10.76 -13.70
C ILE A 34 2.66 -12.18 -14.08
N ALA A 35 2.31 -12.38 -15.35
CA ALA A 35 1.97 -13.67 -15.92
C ALA A 35 3.11 -14.13 -16.83
N THR A 36 3.78 -15.21 -16.45
CA THR A 36 4.88 -15.80 -17.23
C THR A 36 4.50 -17.20 -17.72
N ARG A 37 5.05 -17.63 -18.85
CA ARG A 37 4.98 -19.05 -19.21
C ARG A 37 5.80 -19.81 -18.19
N GLY A 38 5.19 -20.77 -17.50
CA GLY A 38 5.94 -21.67 -16.63
C GLY A 38 7.06 -22.30 -17.45
N SER A 39 8.31 -22.23 -16.96
CA SER A 39 9.37 -23.06 -17.51
C SER A 39 8.83 -24.49 -17.48
N SER A 40 8.52 -25.08 -18.63
CA SER A 40 8.21 -26.49 -18.68
C SER A 40 9.46 -27.18 -18.14
N SER A 41 9.44 -27.61 -16.88
CA SER A 41 10.35 -28.63 -16.40
C SER A 41 10.01 -29.83 -17.28
N SER A 42 10.76 -29.98 -18.36
CA SER A 42 10.66 -31.09 -19.27
C SER A 42 11.02 -32.35 -18.48
N THR A 43 10.02 -32.97 -17.86
CA THR A 43 10.02 -34.37 -17.43
C THR A 43 9.90 -35.29 -18.65
N GLY A 44 10.56 -34.91 -19.75
CA GLY A 44 10.80 -35.75 -20.91
C GLY A 44 11.92 -36.72 -20.56
N ARG A 45 11.54 -37.96 -20.20
CA ARG A 45 12.44 -39.11 -20.17
C ARG A 45 13.09 -39.27 -21.56
N GLY A 46 14.33 -38.80 -21.69
CA GLY A 46 15.24 -39.08 -22.79
C GLY A 46 16.64 -39.38 -22.23
N PRO A 47 17.40 -40.34 -22.79
CA PRO A 47 18.57 -40.87 -22.12
C PRO A 47 19.69 -39.83 -22.03
N SER A 48 20.23 -39.68 -20.81
CA SER A 48 21.38 -38.84 -20.50
C SER A 48 22.64 -39.35 -21.20
N VAL A 49 23.15 -38.60 -22.17
CA VAL A 49 24.51 -38.80 -22.69
C VAL A 49 25.46 -37.91 -21.88
N ALA A 50 26.41 -38.56 -21.21
CA ALA A 50 27.37 -37.93 -20.33
C ALA A 50 28.42 -37.11 -21.12
N SER A 51 28.74 -35.91 -20.62
CA SER A 51 30.00 -35.23 -20.92
C SER A 51 30.57 -34.55 -19.67
N LYS A 52 31.88 -34.70 -19.53
CA LYS A 52 32.81 -34.49 -18.40
C LYS A 52 32.86 -33.07 -17.78
N PRO A 53 33.50 -32.92 -16.60
CA PRO A 53 33.42 -31.72 -15.76
C PRO A 53 34.47 -30.66 -16.15
N ALA A 54 34.10 -29.38 -16.05
CA ALA A 54 34.99 -28.22 -16.10
C ALA A 54 34.64 -27.32 -14.90
N SER A 55 35.44 -27.39 -13.84
CA SER A 55 36.41 -26.36 -13.41
C SER A 55 35.76 -25.08 -12.85
N LEU A 56 36.08 -24.81 -11.59
CA LEU A 56 35.82 -23.58 -10.85
C LEU A 56 36.14 -22.33 -11.69
N GLY A 57 35.11 -21.53 -11.94
CA GLY A 57 35.20 -20.21 -12.56
C GLY A 57 34.11 -19.32 -11.99
N SER A 58 34.53 -18.29 -11.26
CA SER A 58 33.74 -17.12 -10.85
C SER A 58 32.90 -16.60 -12.03
N SER A 59 31.58 -16.48 -11.87
CA SER A 59 30.72 -15.83 -12.86
C SER A 59 29.72 -14.88 -12.19
N SER A 60 30.23 -13.70 -11.82
CA SER A 60 29.47 -12.45 -11.79
C SER A 60 29.21 -11.99 -13.23
N GLY A 61 28.29 -12.67 -13.92
CA GLY A 61 27.95 -12.40 -15.32
C GLY A 61 26.56 -11.78 -15.45
N HIS A 62 26.51 -10.50 -15.83
CA HIS A 62 25.30 -9.77 -16.16
C HIS A 62 24.40 -10.54 -17.16
N LEU A 63 23.09 -10.52 -16.90
CA LEU A 63 22.07 -11.28 -17.61
C LEU A 63 21.67 -10.73 -19.01
N SER A 64 22.33 -9.68 -19.52
CA SER A 64 21.92 -9.03 -20.77
C SER A 64 22.36 -9.75 -22.06
N SER A 65 23.30 -10.71 -21.99
CA SER A 65 23.92 -11.28 -23.20
C SER A 65 23.54 -12.73 -23.53
N LYS A 66 22.52 -13.32 -22.89
CA LYS A 66 22.22 -14.76 -23.02
C LYS A 66 20.74 -15.20 -23.15
N ARG A 67 19.76 -14.30 -23.27
CA ARG A 67 18.34 -14.69 -23.17
C ARG A 67 17.65 -14.85 -24.53
N GLY A 68 16.94 -15.96 -24.72
CA GLY A 68 16.08 -16.19 -25.90
C GLY A 68 14.79 -15.36 -25.85
N ILE A 69 13.99 -15.39 -26.93
CA ILE A 69 12.73 -14.62 -27.06
C ILE A 69 11.67 -15.03 -26.01
N GLU A 70 11.81 -16.21 -25.40
CA GLU A 70 10.90 -16.73 -24.37
C GLU A 70 10.80 -15.84 -23.13
N ASP A 71 11.84 -15.05 -22.82
CA ASP A 71 11.83 -14.15 -21.67
C ASP A 71 10.99 -12.88 -21.88
N LEU A 72 10.63 -12.56 -23.13
CA LEU A 72 9.77 -11.42 -23.50
C LEU A 72 8.27 -11.78 -23.52
N ASP A 73 7.93 -13.08 -23.42
CA ASP A 73 6.55 -13.57 -23.45
C ASP A 73 5.93 -13.55 -22.04
N PHE A 74 5.61 -12.35 -21.56
CA PHE A 74 4.93 -12.12 -20.30
C PHE A 74 3.93 -10.97 -20.39
N TYR A 75 2.97 -10.96 -19.46
CA TYR A 75 1.99 -9.88 -19.29
C TYR A 75 2.04 -9.34 -17.87
N ILE A 76 1.67 -8.08 -17.66
CA ILE A 76 1.52 -7.48 -16.33
C ILE A 76 0.13 -6.87 -16.15
N GLY A 77 -0.29 -6.69 -14.89
CA GLY A 77 -1.53 -5.99 -14.57
C GLY A 77 -2.78 -6.78 -14.95
N ASP A 78 -3.80 -6.10 -15.45
CA ASP A 78 -5.07 -6.74 -15.82
C ASP A 78 -4.90 -7.77 -16.94
N GLU A 79 -3.95 -7.54 -17.85
CA GLU A 79 -3.61 -8.50 -18.91
C GLU A 79 -3.00 -9.78 -18.33
N ALA A 80 -2.23 -9.69 -17.24
CA ALA A 80 -1.72 -10.88 -16.55
C ALA A 80 -2.87 -11.71 -15.97
N LEU A 81 -3.84 -11.06 -15.32
CA LEU A 81 -5.01 -11.73 -14.74
C LEU A 81 -5.93 -12.33 -15.82
N ALA A 82 -6.12 -11.63 -16.95
CA ALA A 82 -6.90 -12.12 -18.07
C ALA A 82 -6.30 -13.38 -18.72
N ASN A 83 -4.97 -13.51 -18.71
CA ASN A 83 -4.24 -14.64 -19.28
C ASN A 83 -3.94 -15.76 -18.26
N SER A 84 -4.52 -15.71 -17.06
CA SER A 84 -4.34 -16.69 -15.98
C SER A 84 -4.71 -18.14 -16.33
N LYS A 85 -5.45 -18.37 -17.42
CA LYS A 85 -5.79 -19.72 -17.91
C LYS A 85 -4.62 -20.40 -18.64
N THR A 86 -3.71 -19.63 -19.22
CA THR A 86 -2.61 -20.10 -20.06
C THR A 86 -1.23 -19.77 -19.52
N TYR A 87 -1.13 -18.75 -18.66
CA TYR A 87 0.10 -18.30 -18.02
C TYR A 87 -0.01 -18.49 -16.50
N ASN A 88 1.14 -18.65 -15.84
CA ASN A 88 1.19 -18.68 -14.39
C ASN A 88 1.27 -17.24 -13.86
N VAL A 89 0.30 -16.85 -13.04
CA VAL A 89 0.24 -15.51 -12.44
C VAL A 89 0.98 -15.52 -11.10
N ASN A 90 2.02 -14.70 -11.03
CA ASN A 90 2.83 -14.50 -9.84
C ASN A 90 2.73 -13.04 -9.35
N TYR A 91 3.01 -12.85 -8.07
CA TYR A 91 3.03 -11.55 -7.41
C TYR A 91 4.44 -11.31 -6.86
N PRO A 92 5.24 -10.42 -7.47
CA PRO A 92 6.64 -10.23 -7.09
C PRO A 92 6.80 -9.53 -5.74
N ILE A 93 5.75 -8.85 -5.26
CA ILE A 93 5.72 -8.17 -3.97
C ILE A 93 4.80 -8.92 -3.01
N LYS A 94 5.32 -9.28 -1.83
CA LYS A 94 4.53 -9.82 -0.72
C LYS A 94 4.76 -9.00 0.54
N HIS A 95 3.67 -8.70 1.24
CA HIS A 95 3.69 -7.88 2.46
C HIS A 95 4.48 -6.55 2.33
N GLY A 96 4.48 -5.96 1.12
CA GLY A 96 5.16 -4.70 0.81
C GLY A 96 6.61 -4.84 0.35
N GLN A 97 7.23 -6.02 0.45
CA GLN A 97 8.62 -6.26 0.07
C GLN A 97 8.71 -7.06 -1.24
N ILE A 98 9.74 -6.77 -2.04
CA ILE A 98 10.04 -7.51 -3.27
C ILE A 98 10.68 -8.84 -2.87
N GLU A 99 10.06 -9.95 -3.29
CA GLU A 99 10.59 -11.30 -3.07
C GLU A 99 11.26 -11.89 -4.32
N ASP A 100 10.80 -11.49 -5.52
CA ASP A 100 11.33 -11.97 -6.80
C ASP A 100 11.79 -10.77 -7.65
N TRP A 101 13.11 -10.54 -7.64
CA TRP A 101 13.75 -9.43 -8.33
C TRP A 101 13.74 -9.59 -9.86
N ASP A 102 13.86 -10.81 -10.37
CA ASP A 102 13.81 -11.08 -11.82
C ASP A 102 12.42 -10.74 -12.38
N GLN A 103 11.37 -11.11 -11.66
CA GLN A 103 10.01 -10.74 -12.01
C GLN A 103 9.73 -9.25 -11.84
N MET A 104 10.30 -8.62 -10.81
CA MET A 104 10.14 -7.18 -10.58
C MET A 104 10.82 -6.34 -11.67
N GLU A 105 12.02 -6.73 -12.11
CA GLU A 105 12.70 -6.09 -13.24
C GLU A 105 11.86 -6.15 -14.52
N ARG A 106 11.34 -7.34 -14.88
CA ARG A 106 10.42 -7.50 -16.03
C ARG A 106 9.13 -6.69 -15.86
N TYR A 107 8.63 -6.63 -14.63
CA TYR A 107 7.43 -5.85 -14.33
C TYR A 107 7.66 -4.35 -14.58
N TRP A 108 8.79 -3.81 -14.14
CA TRP A 108 9.17 -2.41 -14.40
C TRP A 108 9.44 -2.15 -15.88
N GLU A 109 9.99 -3.11 -16.62
CA GLU A 109 10.19 -2.99 -18.07
C GLU A 109 8.87 -2.64 -18.79
N GLN A 110 7.80 -3.40 -18.54
CA GLN A 110 6.49 -3.07 -19.14
C GLN A 110 5.90 -1.78 -18.56
N CYS A 111 6.08 -1.48 -17.27
CA CYS A 111 5.63 -0.20 -16.72
C CYS A 111 6.24 0.99 -17.47
N ILE A 112 7.55 0.96 -17.74
CA ILE A 112 8.29 2.04 -18.39
C ILE A 112 7.98 2.10 -19.89
N PHE A 113 8.19 1.01 -20.62
CA PHE A 113 8.16 1.02 -22.08
C PHE A 113 6.75 0.86 -22.68
N LYS A 114 5.87 0.06 -22.05
CA LYS A 114 4.52 -0.20 -22.58
C LYS A 114 3.49 0.80 -22.07
N TYR A 115 3.43 1.02 -20.77
CA TYR A 115 2.41 1.86 -20.14
C TYR A 115 2.78 3.34 -20.17
N LEU A 116 3.91 3.71 -19.57
CA LEU A 116 4.33 5.11 -19.49
C LEU A 116 4.90 5.63 -20.80
N ARG A 117 5.46 4.75 -21.64
CA ARG A 117 6.12 5.09 -22.90
C ARG A 117 7.18 6.19 -22.70
N ALA A 118 7.92 6.08 -21.62
CA ALA A 118 8.99 7.00 -21.26
C ALA A 118 10.33 6.42 -21.71
N GLU A 119 11.21 7.29 -22.21
CA GLU A 119 12.62 6.97 -22.41
C GLU A 119 13.31 7.11 -21.05
N PRO A 120 13.70 6.02 -20.36
CA PRO A 120 14.15 6.11 -18.98
C PRO A 120 15.40 6.99 -18.81
N GLU A 121 16.24 7.11 -19.83
CA GLU A 121 17.45 7.94 -19.85
C GLU A 121 17.16 9.46 -19.75
N ASP A 122 15.95 9.89 -20.13
CA ASP A 122 15.54 11.30 -20.14
C ASP A 122 14.76 11.71 -18.87
N HIS A 123 14.49 10.77 -17.96
CA HIS A 123 13.63 10.98 -16.80
C HIS A 123 14.33 10.66 -15.47
N TYR A 124 14.02 11.46 -14.46
CA TYR A 124 14.24 11.09 -13.05
C TYR A 124 13.09 10.20 -12.57
N PHE A 125 13.39 9.29 -11.66
CA PHE A 125 12.41 8.35 -11.09
C PHE A 125 12.27 8.54 -9.58
N LEU A 126 11.03 8.57 -9.12
CA LEU A 126 10.64 8.41 -7.72
C LEU A 126 10.00 7.04 -7.55
N LEU A 127 10.69 6.14 -6.85
CA LEU A 127 10.16 4.85 -6.41
C LEU A 127 9.75 4.92 -4.94
N THR A 128 8.84 4.05 -4.53
CA THR A 128 8.40 3.98 -3.14
C THR A 128 8.86 2.69 -2.47
N GLU A 129 9.08 2.74 -1.16
CA GLU A 129 9.38 1.56 -0.35
C GLU A 129 8.54 1.50 0.93
N PRO A 130 8.25 0.29 1.45
CA PRO A 130 7.58 0.14 2.74
C PRO A 130 8.47 0.63 3.90
N PRO A 131 7.87 0.88 5.08
CA PRO A 131 8.66 1.04 6.30
C PRO A 131 9.53 -0.20 6.55
N LEU A 132 10.73 0.00 7.10
CA LEU A 132 11.68 -1.07 7.47
C LEU A 132 12.20 -1.90 6.29
N ASN A 133 12.17 -1.36 5.06
CA ASN A 133 12.83 -2.00 3.93
C ASN A 133 14.35 -2.13 4.19
N PRO A 134 14.93 -3.34 4.04
CA PRO A 134 16.38 -3.52 4.17
C PRO A 134 17.15 -2.64 3.19
N PRO A 135 18.31 -2.08 3.59
CA PRO A 135 19.13 -1.26 2.68
C PRO A 135 19.62 -2.05 1.46
N GLU A 136 19.77 -3.38 1.58
CA GLU A 136 20.12 -4.27 0.47
C GLU A 136 19.06 -4.24 -0.64
N ASN A 137 17.77 -4.13 -0.29
CA ASN A 137 16.70 -4.02 -1.27
C ASN A 137 16.77 -2.69 -2.04
N ARG A 138 17.29 -1.62 -1.42
CA ARG A 138 17.51 -0.37 -2.15
C ARG A 138 18.64 -0.48 -3.14
N GLU A 139 19.72 -1.16 -2.77
CA GLU A 139 20.84 -1.40 -3.67
C GLU A 139 20.38 -2.20 -4.90
N ALA A 140 19.62 -3.28 -4.70
CA ALA A 140 19.05 -4.05 -5.80
C ALA A 140 18.09 -3.20 -6.68
N THR A 141 17.28 -2.34 -6.05
CA THR A 141 16.43 -1.39 -6.79
C THR A 141 17.27 -0.43 -7.63
N ALA A 142 18.34 0.13 -7.06
CA ALA A 142 19.21 1.07 -7.76
C ALA A 142 20.02 0.40 -8.88
N GLU A 143 20.50 -0.82 -8.66
CA GLU A 143 21.16 -1.64 -9.67
C GLU A 143 20.27 -1.81 -10.90
N ILE A 144 19.02 -2.26 -10.73
CA ILE A 144 18.07 -2.39 -11.84
C ILE A 144 17.83 -1.05 -12.55
N MET A 145 17.57 0.01 -11.79
CA MET A 145 17.21 1.30 -12.39
C MET A 145 18.38 1.95 -13.14
N PHE A 146 19.61 1.90 -12.60
CA PHE A 146 20.77 2.53 -13.24
C PHE A 146 21.50 1.65 -14.26
N GLU A 147 21.57 0.34 -14.03
CA GLU A 147 22.32 -0.59 -14.88
C GLU A 147 21.47 -1.19 -16.00
N SER A 148 20.21 -1.54 -15.73
CA SER A 148 19.31 -2.09 -16.74
C SER A 148 18.55 -1.00 -17.49
N PHE A 149 17.96 -0.03 -16.77
CA PHE A 149 17.13 1.01 -17.38
C PHE A 149 17.84 2.33 -17.64
N ASN A 150 19.10 2.47 -17.24
CA ASN A 150 19.91 3.64 -17.57
C ASN A 150 19.34 4.99 -17.08
N VAL A 151 18.51 4.98 -16.02
CA VAL A 151 17.77 6.19 -15.61
C VAL A 151 18.67 7.37 -15.30
N GLN A 152 18.18 8.59 -15.55
CA GLN A 152 18.94 9.82 -15.31
C GLN A 152 19.28 10.01 -13.82
N GLY A 153 18.29 9.79 -12.96
CA GLY A 153 18.44 9.87 -11.52
C GLY A 153 17.30 9.18 -10.78
N LEU A 154 17.58 8.78 -9.55
CA LEU A 154 16.68 7.96 -8.73
C LEU A 154 16.51 8.56 -7.34
N TYR A 155 15.27 8.54 -6.85
CA TYR A 155 14.94 8.77 -5.46
C TYR A 155 14.03 7.64 -4.96
N ILE A 156 14.38 7.04 -3.82
CA ILE A 156 13.58 6.00 -3.17
C ILE A 156 12.94 6.61 -1.92
N ALA A 157 11.62 6.79 -1.97
CA ALA A 157 10.84 7.47 -0.97
C ALA A 157 10.14 6.49 -0.02
N VAL A 158 10.17 6.78 1.29
CA VAL A 158 9.38 6.02 2.25
C VAL A 158 7.91 6.38 2.13
N GLN A 159 7.05 5.37 1.94
CA GLN A 159 5.61 5.55 1.69
C GLN A 159 4.91 6.45 2.72
N ALA A 160 5.22 6.28 4.02
CA ALA A 160 4.62 7.06 5.10
C ALA A 160 4.89 8.58 4.97
N VAL A 161 6.10 8.96 4.57
CA VAL A 161 6.48 10.38 4.43
C VAL A 161 5.70 11.01 3.27
N LEU A 162 5.53 10.27 2.17
CA LEU A 162 4.71 10.72 1.05
C LEU A 162 3.23 10.86 1.42
N ALA A 163 2.68 9.94 2.22
CA ALA A 163 1.31 10.04 2.71
C ALA A 163 1.09 11.31 3.57
N LEU A 164 2.06 11.68 4.43
CA LEU A 164 2.02 12.95 5.15
C LEU A 164 2.05 14.15 4.20
N ALA A 165 2.92 14.13 3.18
CA ALA A 165 2.99 15.21 2.19
C ALA A 165 1.66 15.38 1.42
N ALA A 166 0.98 14.26 1.10
CA ALA A 166 -0.34 14.29 0.48
C ALA A 166 -1.41 14.97 1.35
N SER A 167 -1.32 14.81 2.68
CA SER A 167 -2.26 15.40 3.63
C SER A 167 -2.24 16.93 3.65
N TRP A 168 -1.15 17.56 3.21
CA TRP A 168 -1.01 19.03 3.13
C TRP A 168 -2.04 19.70 2.21
N THR A 169 -2.69 18.92 1.36
CA THR A 169 -3.79 19.40 0.50
C THR A 169 -5.14 19.44 1.20
N SER A 170 -5.24 18.85 2.39
CA SER A 170 -6.46 18.92 3.19
C SER A 170 -6.68 20.31 3.74
N LYS A 171 -7.92 20.79 3.68
CA LYS A 171 -8.32 22.09 4.28
C LYS A 171 -8.21 22.10 5.80
N SER A 172 -8.20 20.93 6.44
CA SER A 172 -8.06 20.80 7.89
C SER A 172 -6.62 21.02 8.38
N VAL A 173 -5.64 20.99 7.47
CA VAL A 173 -4.22 21.12 7.81
C VAL A 173 -3.80 22.58 7.62
N GLN A 174 -3.44 23.25 8.71
CA GLN A 174 -2.97 24.64 8.69
C GLN A 174 -1.45 24.73 8.50
N HIS A 175 -0.71 23.74 9.00
CA HIS A 175 0.76 23.71 8.96
C HIS A 175 1.23 22.47 8.21
N ARG A 176 2.10 22.68 7.22
CA ARG A 176 2.80 21.59 6.52
C ARG A 176 3.84 21.02 7.48
N THR A 177 3.59 19.82 7.98
CA THR A 177 4.49 19.11 8.87
C THR A 177 4.71 17.70 8.36
N LEU A 178 5.92 17.18 8.59
CA LEU A 178 6.28 15.77 8.42
C LEU A 178 6.34 15.02 9.75
N THR A 179 5.72 15.57 10.79
CA THR A 179 5.51 14.90 12.08
C THR A 179 4.06 14.47 12.18
N GLY A 180 3.80 13.18 12.31
CA GLY A 180 2.45 12.61 12.39
C GLY A 180 2.46 11.09 12.43
N THR A 181 1.31 10.49 12.71
CA THR A 181 1.12 9.03 12.63
C THR A 181 0.38 8.68 11.35
N VAL A 182 0.98 7.86 10.51
CA VAL A 182 0.36 7.38 9.26
C VAL A 182 -0.28 6.04 9.50
N ILE A 183 -1.53 5.90 9.08
CA ILE A 183 -2.23 4.62 9.02
C ILE A 183 -2.38 4.26 7.55
N ASP A 184 -1.50 3.39 7.08
CA ASP A 184 -1.50 2.93 5.70
C ASP A 184 -2.16 1.56 5.61
N SER A 185 -3.38 1.49 5.06
CA SER A 185 -4.14 0.26 4.90
C SER A 185 -4.38 -0.03 3.43
N GLY A 186 -3.56 -0.93 2.89
CA GLY A 186 -3.63 -1.40 1.51
C GLY A 186 -4.44 -2.70 1.38
N ASP A 187 -4.07 -3.51 0.38
CA ASP A 187 -4.68 -4.82 0.13
C ASP A 187 -4.14 -5.91 1.05
N GLY A 188 -2.83 -5.90 1.35
CA GLY A 188 -2.16 -7.02 2.02
C GLY A 188 -1.83 -6.84 3.51
N VAL A 189 -1.65 -5.60 3.98
CA VAL A 189 -1.29 -5.32 5.38
C VAL A 189 -1.72 -3.90 5.74
N THR A 190 -1.99 -3.68 7.03
CA THR A 190 -2.19 -2.34 7.59
C THR A 190 -1.01 -1.97 8.49
N HIS A 191 -0.44 -0.79 8.26
CA HIS A 191 0.69 -0.26 9.01
C HIS A 191 0.28 0.94 9.83
N VAL A 192 0.78 1.01 11.07
CA VAL A 192 0.72 2.22 11.89
C VAL A 192 2.14 2.72 12.10
N ILE A 193 2.44 3.87 11.49
CA ILE A 193 3.81 4.36 11.28
C ILE A 193 3.93 5.75 11.92
N PRO A 194 4.67 5.89 13.04
CA PRO A 194 4.98 7.20 13.60
C PRO A 194 6.15 7.83 12.84
N VAL A 195 5.97 9.08 12.42
CA VAL A 195 6.98 9.90 11.74
C VAL A 195 7.22 11.16 12.56
N ALA A 196 8.48 11.52 12.77
CA ALA A 196 8.89 12.76 13.41
C ALA A 196 9.89 13.48 12.49
N GLU A 197 9.57 14.70 12.09
CA GLU A 197 10.42 15.54 11.24
C GLU A 197 10.87 14.83 9.94
N GLY A 198 9.97 14.00 9.38
CA GLY A 198 10.25 13.20 8.19
C GLY A 198 11.01 11.91 8.43
N TYR A 199 11.50 11.66 9.65
CA TYR A 199 12.12 10.39 10.04
C TYR A 199 11.08 9.44 10.62
N VAL A 200 11.06 8.21 10.10
CA VAL A 200 10.21 7.16 10.65
C VAL A 200 10.81 6.62 11.95
N ILE A 201 10.01 6.57 13.01
CA ILE A 201 10.42 5.98 14.30
C ILE A 201 10.23 4.46 14.21
N GLY A 202 11.21 3.79 13.60
CA GLY A 202 11.15 2.36 13.25
C GLY A 202 10.83 1.44 14.43
N SER A 203 11.35 1.72 15.62
CA SER A 203 11.12 0.91 16.83
C SER A 203 9.66 0.90 17.32
N ALA A 204 8.88 1.92 16.96
CA ALA A 204 7.50 2.08 17.38
C ALA A 204 6.48 1.59 16.34
N ILE A 205 6.91 1.19 15.13
CA ILE A 205 6.00 0.71 14.09
C ILE A 205 5.25 -0.54 14.54
N ARG A 206 3.97 -0.63 14.18
CA ARG A 206 3.16 -1.83 14.37
C ARG A 206 2.46 -2.20 13.07
N HIS A 207 2.35 -3.51 12.85
CA HIS A 207 1.66 -4.12 11.72
C HIS A 207 0.38 -4.77 12.23
N ILE A 208 -0.70 -4.62 11.48
CA ILE A 208 -1.98 -5.25 11.74
C ILE A 208 -2.22 -6.25 10.59
N PRO A 209 -2.41 -7.55 10.87
CA PRO A 209 -2.64 -8.59 9.87
C PRO A 209 -4.09 -8.59 9.38
N ILE A 210 -4.62 -7.40 9.12
CA ILE A 210 -5.95 -7.16 8.57
C ILE A 210 -5.81 -6.06 7.52
N ALA A 211 -6.23 -6.35 6.30
CA ALA A 211 -6.17 -5.43 5.18
C ALA A 211 -7.34 -5.64 4.20
N GLY A 212 -7.26 -4.99 3.03
CA GLY A 212 -8.33 -5.02 2.03
C GLY A 212 -8.73 -6.43 1.57
N ARG A 213 -7.77 -7.36 1.50
CA ARG A 213 -7.99 -8.76 1.13
C ARG A 213 -8.74 -9.55 2.19
N ASP A 214 -8.43 -9.32 3.47
CA ASP A 214 -9.12 -9.95 4.59
C ASP A 214 -10.57 -9.50 4.65
N ILE A 215 -10.82 -8.20 4.42
CA ILE A 215 -12.19 -7.66 4.34
C ILE A 215 -12.95 -8.28 3.18
N SER A 216 -12.33 -8.38 1.99
CA SER A 216 -12.96 -9.04 0.84
C SER A 216 -13.28 -10.52 1.13
N SER A 217 -12.36 -11.25 1.76
CA SER A 217 -12.55 -12.64 2.17
C SER A 217 -13.68 -12.78 3.20
N PHE A 218 -13.77 -11.86 4.14
CA PHE A 218 -14.83 -11.85 5.14
C PHE A 218 -16.20 -11.55 4.52
N VAL A 219 -16.30 -10.57 3.61
CA VAL A 219 -17.53 -10.34 2.82
C VAL A 219 -17.92 -11.60 2.05
N GLN A 220 -16.96 -12.25 1.39
CA GLN A 220 -17.19 -13.49 0.67
C GLN A 220 -17.77 -14.58 1.58
N GLN A 221 -17.24 -14.72 2.80
CA GLN A 221 -17.73 -15.67 3.78
C GLN A 221 -19.17 -15.34 4.19
N LEU A 222 -19.47 -14.09 4.53
CA LEU A 222 -20.81 -13.65 4.93
C LEU A 222 -21.87 -13.92 3.84
N LEU A 223 -21.52 -13.69 2.57
CA LEU A 223 -22.41 -13.98 1.43
C LEU A 223 -22.66 -15.49 1.27
N ARG A 224 -21.64 -16.32 1.52
CA ARG A 224 -21.77 -17.78 1.48
C ARG A 224 -22.62 -18.31 2.62
N ASP A 225 -22.45 -17.78 3.83
CA ASP A 225 -23.19 -18.21 5.03
C ASP A 225 -24.69 -17.87 4.94
N ARG A 226 -25.06 -16.84 4.16
CA ARG A 226 -26.47 -16.52 3.84
C ARG A 226 -27.04 -17.40 2.71
N ASN A 227 -26.24 -18.29 2.12
CA ASN A 227 -26.61 -19.14 0.98
C ASN A 227 -27.06 -18.34 -0.25
N GLU A 228 -26.36 -17.25 -0.59
CA GLU A 228 -26.58 -16.49 -1.84
C GLU A 228 -26.17 -17.33 -3.06
N THR A 229 -27.07 -18.19 -3.53
CA THR A 229 -26.85 -19.14 -4.65
C THR A 229 -26.73 -18.47 -6.02
N GLY A 230 -26.99 -17.17 -6.12
CA GLY A 230 -26.92 -16.40 -7.36
C GLY A 230 -25.49 -16.10 -7.84
N ILE A 231 -24.48 -16.28 -6.98
CA ILE A 231 -23.09 -15.90 -7.28
C ILE A 231 -22.33 -17.08 -7.92
N PRO A 232 -21.80 -16.94 -9.15
CA PRO A 232 -20.90 -17.93 -9.72
C PRO A 232 -19.64 -18.10 -8.85
N PRO A 233 -19.20 -19.33 -8.53
CA PRO A 233 -18.02 -19.55 -7.69
C PRO A 233 -16.76 -18.81 -8.15
N GLU A 234 -16.54 -18.74 -9.47
CA GLU A 234 -15.42 -18.03 -10.11
C GLU A 234 -15.48 -16.51 -9.96
N ASP A 235 -16.67 -15.94 -9.80
CA ASP A 235 -16.88 -14.50 -9.62
C ASP A 235 -16.96 -14.10 -8.14
N SER A 236 -16.97 -15.08 -7.22
CA SER A 236 -17.27 -14.87 -5.80
C SER A 236 -16.37 -13.84 -5.12
N LEU A 237 -15.05 -13.87 -5.38
CA LEU A 237 -14.12 -12.91 -4.79
C LEU A 237 -14.29 -11.50 -5.39
N ARG A 238 -14.46 -11.42 -6.71
CA ARG A 238 -14.71 -10.16 -7.44
C ARG A 238 -15.99 -9.49 -6.96
N VAL A 239 -17.06 -10.26 -6.74
CA VAL A 239 -18.33 -9.75 -6.20
C VAL A 239 -18.14 -9.24 -4.78
N ALA A 240 -17.42 -9.97 -3.93
CA ALA A 240 -17.12 -9.53 -2.57
C ALA A 240 -16.30 -8.23 -2.54
N GLU A 241 -15.31 -8.08 -3.43
CA GLU A 241 -14.56 -6.83 -3.62
C GLU A 241 -15.47 -5.67 -4.03
N LYS A 242 -16.39 -5.88 -4.98
CA LYS A 242 -17.35 -4.85 -5.39
C LYS A 242 -18.32 -4.48 -4.29
N ILE A 243 -18.82 -5.46 -3.55
CA ILE A 243 -19.70 -5.20 -2.40
C ILE A 243 -18.97 -4.38 -1.33
N LYS A 244 -17.71 -4.73 -1.04
CA LYS A 244 -16.84 -3.96 -0.14
C LYS A 244 -16.65 -2.52 -0.61
N GLU A 245 -16.31 -2.32 -1.88
CA GLU A 245 -16.00 -0.97 -2.41
C GLU A 245 -17.25 -0.08 -2.51
N ASP A 246 -18.38 -0.63 -2.93
CA ASP A 246 -19.55 0.16 -3.31
C ASP A 246 -20.58 0.31 -2.18
N TYR A 247 -20.64 -0.64 -1.22
CA TYR A 247 -21.72 -0.70 -0.23
C TYR A 247 -21.27 -0.65 1.23
N SER A 248 -19.99 -0.92 1.52
CA SER A 248 -19.51 -1.00 2.91
C SER A 248 -19.17 0.35 3.53
N TYR A 249 -19.41 0.46 4.85
CA TYR A 249 -19.19 1.68 5.63
C TYR A 249 -18.93 1.34 7.10
N VAL A 250 -18.25 2.22 7.83
CA VAL A 250 -18.02 2.02 9.27
C VAL A 250 -19.21 2.52 10.07
N CYS A 251 -19.76 1.66 10.94
CA CYS A 251 -20.85 2.04 11.83
C CYS A 251 -20.34 2.62 13.15
N GLY A 252 -21.23 3.30 13.89
CA GLY A 252 -20.89 3.86 15.20
C GLY A 252 -21.01 2.87 16.35
N ASP A 253 -21.95 1.93 16.25
CA ASP A 253 -22.35 0.95 17.26
C ASP A 253 -23.06 -0.21 16.54
N MET A 254 -22.48 -1.42 16.61
CA MET A 254 -22.97 -2.57 15.85
C MET A 254 -24.40 -2.96 16.22
N VAL A 255 -24.73 -3.00 17.51
CA VAL A 255 -26.04 -3.47 18.00
C VAL A 255 -27.14 -2.52 17.53
N LYS A 256 -26.89 -1.21 17.58
CA LYS A 256 -27.81 -0.22 17.04
C LYS A 256 -27.96 -0.34 15.52
N GLU A 257 -26.88 -0.67 14.82
CA GLU A 257 -26.90 -0.83 13.37
C GLU A 257 -27.73 -2.06 12.95
N PHE A 258 -27.53 -3.21 13.60
CA PHE A 258 -28.41 -4.38 13.44
C PHE A 258 -29.88 -4.02 13.66
N GLY A 259 -30.17 -3.33 14.77
CA GLY A 259 -31.54 -2.90 15.07
C GLY A 259 -32.17 -1.95 14.03
N LYS A 260 -31.38 -1.25 13.21
CA LYS A 260 -31.92 -0.45 12.08
C LYS A 260 -32.30 -1.33 10.89
N TYR A 261 -31.44 -2.30 10.55
CA TYR A 261 -31.69 -3.23 9.46
C TYR A 261 -32.92 -4.11 9.73
N ASP A 262 -33.12 -4.55 10.98
CA ASP A 262 -34.28 -5.34 11.37
C ASP A 262 -35.60 -4.55 11.32
N ARG A 263 -35.54 -3.24 11.61
CA ARG A 263 -36.74 -2.36 11.64
C ARG A 263 -37.12 -1.82 10.27
N GLU A 264 -36.13 -1.47 9.44
CA GLU A 264 -36.31 -0.83 8.14
C GLU A 264 -35.56 -1.59 7.02
N PRO A 265 -35.86 -2.88 6.79
CA PRO A 265 -35.09 -3.71 5.85
C PRO A 265 -35.09 -3.15 4.43
N GLU A 266 -36.21 -2.60 3.95
CA GLU A 266 -36.35 -2.04 2.59
C GLU A 266 -35.42 -0.86 2.31
N LYS A 267 -34.91 -0.18 3.34
CA LYS A 267 -34.04 0.99 3.22
C LYS A 267 -32.56 0.65 3.31
N PHE A 268 -32.23 -0.39 4.09
CA PHE A 268 -30.84 -0.72 4.43
C PHE A 268 -30.31 -1.94 3.66
N PHE A 269 -31.17 -2.87 3.24
CA PHE A 269 -30.78 -3.90 2.29
C PHE A 269 -30.71 -3.30 0.89
N ALA A 270 -29.61 -3.57 0.21
CA ALA A 270 -29.38 -3.18 -1.17
C ALA A 270 -29.34 -4.42 -2.07
N LYS A 271 -29.33 -4.21 -3.39
CA LYS A 271 -29.11 -5.29 -4.37
C LYS A 271 -27.91 -4.94 -5.22
N TYR A 272 -26.97 -5.87 -5.30
CA TYR A 272 -25.88 -5.83 -6.26
C TYR A 272 -26.30 -6.59 -7.51
N GLU A 273 -26.20 -5.95 -8.67
CA GLU A 273 -26.41 -6.60 -9.97
C GLU A 273 -25.05 -6.86 -10.64
N GLY A 274 -24.82 -8.11 -11.02
CA GLY A 274 -23.60 -8.56 -11.64
C GLY A 274 -23.87 -9.28 -12.96
N GLU A 275 -22.82 -9.37 -13.78
CA GLU A 275 -22.79 -10.21 -14.97
C GLU A 275 -21.77 -11.33 -14.77
N HIS A 276 -22.17 -12.54 -15.14
CA HIS A 276 -21.34 -13.73 -15.06
C HIS A 276 -20.21 -13.64 -16.09
N SER A 277 -18.95 -13.73 -15.62
CA SER A 277 -17.75 -13.49 -16.43
C SER A 277 -17.60 -14.40 -17.66
N VAL A 278 -18.14 -15.61 -17.62
CA VAL A 278 -18.09 -16.59 -18.71
C VAL A 278 -19.36 -16.61 -19.56
N THR A 279 -20.53 -16.63 -18.91
CA THR A 279 -21.80 -16.87 -19.62
C THR A 279 -22.54 -15.59 -20.02
N GLY A 280 -22.13 -14.44 -19.50
CA GLY A 280 -22.82 -13.15 -19.71
C GLY A 280 -24.21 -13.08 -19.06
N ARG A 281 -24.59 -14.09 -18.26
CA ARG A 281 -25.88 -14.10 -17.57
C ARG A 281 -25.86 -13.09 -16.43
N LYS A 282 -26.90 -12.26 -16.36
CA LYS A 282 -27.10 -11.36 -15.23
C LYS A 282 -27.55 -12.13 -14.00
N TYR A 283 -27.03 -11.75 -12.85
CA TYR A 283 -27.46 -12.23 -11.54
C TYR A 283 -27.59 -11.04 -10.58
N SER A 284 -28.38 -11.22 -9.54
CA SER A 284 -28.53 -10.24 -8.46
C SER A 284 -28.23 -10.90 -7.12
N VAL A 285 -27.62 -10.15 -6.23
CA VAL A 285 -27.25 -10.59 -4.87
C VAL A 285 -27.81 -9.56 -3.90
N ASP A 286 -28.51 -10.01 -2.87
CA ASP A 286 -28.92 -9.12 -1.79
C ASP A 286 -27.68 -8.71 -0.98
N VAL A 287 -27.61 -7.45 -0.54
CA VAL A 287 -26.48 -6.90 0.22
C VAL A 287 -26.99 -6.35 1.55
N GLY A 288 -26.56 -6.95 2.65
CA GLY A 288 -27.12 -6.75 3.99
C GLY A 288 -26.11 -6.30 5.04
N TYR A 289 -25.92 -7.14 6.07
CA TYR A 289 -25.09 -6.84 7.25
C TYR A 289 -23.60 -6.69 6.94
N GLU A 290 -23.11 -7.34 5.89
CA GLU A 290 -21.73 -7.24 5.40
C GLU A 290 -21.32 -5.79 5.10
N ARG A 291 -22.28 -4.89 4.87
CA ARG A 291 -22.02 -3.46 4.64
C ARG A 291 -21.29 -2.83 5.83
N PHE A 292 -21.75 -3.07 7.05
CA PHE A 292 -21.10 -2.51 8.24
C PHE A 292 -20.21 -3.51 8.98
N LEU A 293 -20.49 -4.81 8.90
CA LEU A 293 -19.66 -5.84 9.53
C LEU A 293 -18.28 -5.95 8.89
N ALA A 294 -18.18 -5.83 7.57
CA ALA A 294 -16.92 -6.03 6.88
C ALA A 294 -15.81 -5.08 7.33
N PRO A 295 -16.01 -3.74 7.41
CA PRO A 295 -14.98 -2.84 7.92
C PRO A 295 -14.90 -2.82 9.45
N GLU A 296 -15.84 -3.43 10.17
CA GLU A 296 -15.82 -3.48 11.64
C GLU A 296 -14.66 -4.33 12.17
N ILE A 297 -14.10 -5.23 11.35
CA ILE A 297 -12.93 -6.05 11.73
C ILE A 297 -11.69 -5.22 12.09
N PHE A 298 -11.60 -3.95 11.66
CA PHE A 298 -10.55 -3.04 12.14
C PHE A 298 -10.73 -2.64 13.60
N PHE A 299 -11.97 -2.56 14.08
CA PHE A 299 -12.33 -2.09 15.41
C PHE A 299 -12.67 -3.24 16.35
N ASN A 300 -13.07 -4.39 15.81
CA ASN A 300 -13.31 -5.63 16.53
C ASN A 300 -12.71 -6.81 15.73
N PRO A 301 -11.37 -6.98 15.77
CA PRO A 301 -10.67 -8.02 15.02
C PRO A 301 -11.12 -9.45 15.31
N GLU A 302 -11.60 -9.69 16.52
CA GLU A 302 -12.10 -10.98 17.01
C GLU A 302 -13.27 -11.56 16.21
N ILE A 303 -13.96 -10.73 15.40
CA ILE A 303 -15.03 -11.17 14.50
C ILE A 303 -14.49 -12.06 13.37
N TYR A 304 -13.24 -11.85 12.97
CA TYR A 304 -12.62 -12.51 11.81
C TYR A 304 -11.37 -13.32 12.16
N SER A 305 -10.51 -12.79 13.05
CA SER A 305 -9.25 -13.42 13.43
C SER A 305 -9.29 -13.90 14.88
N SER A 306 -8.90 -15.14 15.11
CA SER A 306 -8.64 -15.67 16.46
C SER A 306 -7.28 -15.25 17.02
N ASP A 307 -6.35 -14.89 16.13
CA ASP A 307 -4.93 -14.72 16.49
C ASP A 307 -4.61 -13.26 16.79
N PHE A 308 -5.28 -12.34 16.09
CA PHE A 308 -5.12 -10.91 16.28
C PHE A 308 -6.40 -10.30 16.85
N LEU A 309 -6.34 -9.83 18.09
CA LEU A 309 -7.51 -9.37 18.85
C LEU A 309 -7.49 -7.87 19.18
N THR A 310 -6.40 -7.16 18.86
CA THR A 310 -6.21 -5.76 19.30
C THR A 310 -6.85 -4.78 18.30
N PRO A 311 -7.86 -3.99 18.69
CA PRO A 311 -8.47 -2.98 17.82
C PRO A 311 -7.46 -1.96 17.28
N LEU A 312 -7.72 -1.45 16.07
CA LEU A 312 -6.90 -0.41 15.44
C LEU A 312 -6.68 0.82 16.34
N PRO A 313 -7.68 1.39 17.04
CA PRO A 313 -7.46 2.52 17.95
C PRO A 313 -6.42 2.22 19.05
N ASP A 314 -6.45 1.01 19.62
CA ASP A 314 -5.49 0.60 20.66
C ASP A 314 -4.08 0.44 20.10
N VAL A 315 -3.96 -0.11 18.88
CA VAL A 315 -2.66 -0.20 18.19
C VAL A 315 -2.08 1.20 17.95
N VAL A 316 -2.91 2.14 17.47
CA VAL A 316 -2.49 3.53 17.24
C VAL A 316 -2.03 4.18 18.53
N ASP A 317 -2.79 4.02 19.61
CA ASP A 317 -2.40 4.53 20.92
C ASP A 317 -1.07 3.92 21.40
N GLN A 318 -0.90 2.60 21.29
CA GLN A 318 0.32 1.90 21.67
C GLN A 318 1.55 2.40 20.88
N VAL A 319 1.41 2.61 19.57
CA VAL A 319 2.48 3.15 18.71
C VAL A 319 2.91 4.53 19.20
N ILE A 320 1.95 5.42 19.47
CA ILE A 320 2.23 6.77 19.93
C ILE A 320 2.82 6.75 21.34
N GLN A 321 2.33 5.90 22.24
CA GLN A 321 2.87 5.75 23.59
C GLN A 321 4.26 5.08 23.64
N THR A 322 4.62 4.28 22.63
CA THR A 322 5.97 3.72 22.50
C THR A 322 6.98 4.76 21.96
N SER A 323 6.48 5.78 21.26
CA SER A 323 7.30 6.86 20.72
C SER A 323 7.84 7.79 21.82
N PRO A 324 8.94 8.55 21.57
CA PRO A 324 9.48 9.51 22.53
C PRO A 324 8.44 10.53 23.01
N ILE A 325 8.51 10.93 24.29
CA ILE A 325 7.47 11.74 24.94
C ILE A 325 7.22 13.09 24.24
N ASP A 326 8.28 13.71 23.73
CA ASP A 326 8.25 15.06 23.16
C ASP A 326 7.45 15.12 21.84
N VAL A 327 7.41 14.02 21.09
CA VAL A 327 6.72 13.97 19.79
C VAL A 327 5.26 13.50 19.90
N ARG A 328 4.85 12.88 21.01
CA ARG A 328 3.54 12.22 21.13
C ARG A 328 2.37 13.15 20.85
N ARG A 329 2.43 14.39 21.32
CA ARG A 329 1.38 15.38 21.06
C ARG A 329 1.25 15.68 19.57
N GLY A 330 2.37 15.86 18.88
CA GLY A 330 2.41 16.04 17.42
C GLY A 330 1.80 14.84 16.70
N LEU A 331 2.16 13.62 17.13
CA LEU A 331 1.63 12.38 16.57
C LEU A 331 0.10 12.24 16.73
N TYR A 332 -0.47 12.51 17.92
CA TYR A 332 -1.92 12.48 18.13
C TYR A 332 -2.67 13.56 17.34
N SER A 333 -2.08 14.75 17.20
CA SER A 333 -2.71 15.89 16.52
C SER A 333 -2.69 15.77 14.99
N ASN A 334 -1.92 14.83 14.44
CA ASN A 334 -1.73 14.66 13.00
C ASN A 334 -1.71 13.17 12.62
N ILE A 335 -2.87 12.52 12.72
CA ILE A 335 -3.02 11.12 12.30
C ILE A 335 -3.54 11.09 10.86
N VAL A 336 -2.72 10.69 9.90
CA VAL A 336 -3.06 10.72 8.47
C VAL A 336 -3.45 9.33 7.99
N LEU A 337 -4.57 9.25 7.28
CA LEU A 337 -5.02 8.02 6.64
C LEU A 337 -4.44 7.89 5.23
N SER A 338 -4.00 6.69 4.88
CA SER A 338 -3.48 6.32 3.56
C SER A 338 -4.00 4.96 3.13
N GLY A 339 -4.18 4.78 1.83
CA GLY A 339 -4.52 3.49 1.22
C GLY A 339 -6.02 3.26 1.06
N GLY A 340 -6.37 2.37 0.13
CA GLY A 340 -7.76 2.12 -0.27
C GLY A 340 -8.66 1.60 0.86
N SER A 341 -8.13 0.83 1.80
CA SER A 341 -8.91 0.23 2.89
C SER A 341 -9.22 1.19 4.03
N THR A 342 -8.69 2.42 3.98
CA THR A 342 -9.09 3.50 4.89
C THR A 342 -10.23 4.38 4.31
N MET A 343 -10.63 4.14 3.05
CA MET A 343 -11.62 4.95 2.33
C MET A 343 -13.08 4.69 2.75
N PHE A 344 -13.34 3.73 3.64
CA PHE A 344 -14.70 3.47 4.12
C PHE A 344 -15.31 4.72 4.74
N ASP A 345 -16.60 4.92 4.46
CA ASP A 345 -17.34 6.02 5.07
C ASP A 345 -17.26 5.95 6.58
N HIS A 346 -17.04 7.10 7.20
CA HIS A 346 -16.91 7.29 8.65
C HIS A 346 -15.71 6.62 9.33
N PHE A 347 -14.80 5.97 8.59
CA PHE A 347 -13.60 5.33 9.16
C PHE A 347 -12.78 6.27 10.05
N GLY A 348 -12.38 7.43 9.51
CA GLY A 348 -11.59 8.41 10.27
C GLY A 348 -12.32 8.96 11.50
N ARG A 349 -13.64 9.17 11.40
CA ARG A 349 -14.47 9.66 12.52
C ARG A 349 -14.56 8.63 13.64
N ARG A 350 -14.79 7.35 13.29
CA ARG A 350 -14.83 6.24 14.25
C ARG A 350 -13.50 6.11 14.97
N LEU A 351 -12.40 6.09 14.20
CA LEU A 351 -11.05 6.02 14.75
C LEU A 351 -10.76 7.19 15.71
N GLN A 352 -11.04 8.42 15.30
CA GLN A 352 -10.81 9.60 16.14
C GLN A 352 -11.61 9.55 17.45
N ARG A 353 -12.89 9.16 17.38
CA ARG A 353 -13.77 9.04 18.55
C ARG A 353 -13.23 8.01 19.54
N ASP A 354 -12.93 6.81 19.04
CA ASP A 354 -12.51 5.69 19.89
C ASP A 354 -11.13 5.96 20.50
N LEU A 355 -10.18 6.46 19.69
CA LEU A 355 -8.85 6.86 20.16
C LEU A 355 -8.92 7.99 21.19
N LYS A 356 -9.77 9.00 20.96
CA LYS A 356 -9.99 10.07 21.94
C LYS A 356 -10.53 9.51 23.26
N GLY A 357 -11.46 8.55 23.20
CA GLY A 357 -11.96 7.86 24.39
C GLY A 357 -10.84 7.19 25.20
N ILE A 358 -9.94 6.46 24.53
CA ILE A 358 -8.78 5.80 25.16
C ILE A 358 -7.86 6.83 25.84
N VAL A 359 -7.52 7.90 25.12
CA VAL A 359 -6.63 8.96 25.62
C VAL A 359 -7.25 9.71 26.81
N ASP A 360 -8.51 10.11 26.70
CA ASP A 360 -9.22 10.85 27.75
C ASP A 360 -9.37 9.98 29.02
N GLN A 361 -9.68 8.68 28.87
CA GLN A 361 -9.77 7.74 30.00
C GLN A 361 -8.42 7.56 30.69
N ARG A 362 -7.32 7.45 29.94
CA ARG A 362 -5.97 7.37 30.51
C ARG A 362 -5.59 8.64 31.27
N ILE A 363 -5.95 9.81 30.75
CA ILE A 363 -5.72 11.10 31.42
C ILE A 363 -6.53 11.15 32.72
N ALA A 364 -7.83 10.85 32.67
CA ALA A 364 -8.70 10.87 33.85
C ALA A 364 -8.20 9.93 34.96
N THR A 365 -7.73 8.74 34.59
CA THR A 365 -7.15 7.78 35.53
C THR A 365 -5.89 8.34 36.20
N SER A 366 -5.03 9.03 35.43
CA SER A 366 -3.79 9.62 35.93
C SER A 366 -4.06 10.82 36.86
N GLU A 367 -5.07 11.63 36.56
CA GLU A 367 -5.48 12.77 37.39
C GLU A 367 -6.09 12.32 38.73
N LEU A 368 -6.92 11.27 38.71
CA LEU A 368 -7.47 10.63 39.91
C LEU A 368 -6.34 10.08 40.79
N ALA A 369 -5.37 9.38 40.19
CA ALA A 369 -4.22 8.83 40.92
C ALA A 369 -3.32 9.90 41.54
N SER A 370 -3.24 11.09 40.91
CA SER A 370 -2.43 12.22 41.37
C SER A 370 -3.14 13.12 42.40
N GLY A 371 -4.31 12.70 42.91
CA GLY A 371 -5.09 13.47 43.88
C GLY A 371 -5.58 14.82 43.34
N SER A 372 -5.76 14.94 42.01
CA SER A 372 -6.13 16.19 41.32
C SER A 372 -5.15 17.36 41.50
N LEU A 373 -3.93 17.11 41.98
CA LEU A 373 -2.88 18.13 42.17
C LEU A 373 -2.21 18.54 40.84
N MET A 374 -2.16 17.63 39.88
CA MET A 374 -1.71 17.88 38.51
C MET A 374 -2.88 17.68 37.55
N ARG A 375 -3.23 18.72 36.79
CA ARG A 375 -4.20 18.65 35.70
C ARG A 375 -3.47 18.60 34.37
N SER A 376 -3.87 17.67 33.51
CA SER A 376 -3.36 17.60 32.15
C SER A 376 -3.86 18.81 31.36
N SER A 377 -3.06 19.31 30.43
CA SER A 377 -3.50 20.32 29.45
C SER A 377 -4.45 19.73 28.38
N GLY A 378 -4.81 18.46 28.51
CA GLY A 378 -5.48 17.71 27.45
C GLY A 378 -4.50 17.30 26.33
N VAL A 379 -4.95 16.37 25.50
CA VAL A 379 -4.28 15.94 24.28
C VAL A 379 -5.29 15.99 23.15
N ASP A 380 -4.98 16.76 22.11
CA ASP A 380 -5.81 16.83 20.92
C ASP A 380 -5.54 15.62 20.03
N VAL A 381 -6.62 14.93 19.66
CA VAL A 381 -6.59 13.77 18.76
C VAL A 381 -7.32 14.16 17.48
N ASN A 382 -6.61 14.13 16.37
CA ASN A 382 -7.13 14.57 15.08
C ASN A 382 -6.71 13.60 13.97
N VAL A 383 -7.73 12.98 13.36
CA VAL A 383 -7.58 12.05 12.24
C VAL A 383 -7.95 12.78 10.95
N ILE A 384 -7.00 12.83 10.03
CA ILE A 384 -7.10 13.55 8.78
C ILE A 384 -7.45 12.58 7.66
N SER A 385 -8.68 12.73 7.16
CA SER A 385 -9.12 12.17 5.89
C SER A 385 -9.02 13.23 4.81
N HIS A 386 -8.56 12.86 3.61
CA HIS A 386 -8.40 13.80 2.50
C HIS A 386 -8.80 13.16 1.16
N LYS A 387 -9.11 13.99 0.16
CA LYS A 387 -9.66 13.51 -1.13
C LYS A 387 -8.72 12.59 -1.93
N LYS A 388 -7.42 12.66 -1.66
CA LYS A 388 -6.37 11.88 -2.35
C LYS A 388 -5.91 10.66 -1.56
N GLN A 389 -6.65 10.29 -0.51
CA GLN A 389 -6.30 9.22 0.43
C GLN A 389 -6.11 7.85 -0.24
N ARG A 390 -6.92 7.52 -1.27
CA ARG A 390 -6.81 6.25 -2.02
C ARG A 390 -5.42 6.01 -2.61
N TYR A 391 -4.75 7.07 -3.05
CA TYR A 391 -3.42 7.04 -3.67
C TYR A 391 -2.49 8.05 -3.00
N ALA A 392 -2.61 8.22 -1.68
CA ALA A 392 -1.91 9.27 -0.93
C ALA A 392 -0.40 9.22 -1.16
N VAL A 393 0.19 8.02 -1.10
CA VAL A 393 1.61 7.78 -1.38
C VAL A 393 2.00 8.32 -2.76
N TRP A 394 1.33 7.84 -3.82
CA TRP A 394 1.63 8.27 -5.19
C TRP A 394 1.44 9.78 -5.38
N PHE A 395 0.35 10.33 -4.84
CA PHE A 395 0.06 11.76 -4.96
C PHE A 395 1.08 12.63 -4.21
N GLY A 396 1.51 12.21 -3.02
CA GLY A 396 2.60 12.86 -2.28
C GLY A 396 3.92 12.80 -3.05
N GLY A 397 4.21 11.66 -3.69
CA GLY A 397 5.35 11.51 -4.61
C GLY A 397 5.27 12.47 -5.80
N SER A 398 4.11 12.55 -6.46
CA SER A 398 3.86 13.49 -7.57
C SER A 398 4.04 14.95 -7.14
N LEU A 399 3.52 15.32 -5.95
CA LEU A 399 3.66 16.66 -5.41
C LEU A 399 5.12 17.04 -5.15
N LEU A 400 5.87 16.14 -4.49
CA LEU A 400 7.26 16.38 -4.13
C LEU A 400 8.19 16.34 -5.34
N ALA A 401 7.98 15.38 -6.26
CA ALA A 401 8.76 15.29 -7.49
C ALA A 401 8.53 16.45 -8.46
N SER A 402 7.47 17.23 -8.25
CA SER A 402 7.20 18.45 -9.04
C SER A 402 8.00 19.66 -8.57
N THR A 403 8.63 19.61 -7.40
CA THR A 403 9.35 20.77 -6.86
C THR A 403 10.78 20.82 -7.38
N PRO A 404 11.39 22.02 -7.52
CA PRO A 404 12.78 22.14 -7.97
C PRO A 404 13.78 21.42 -7.06
N GLU A 405 13.49 21.35 -5.77
CA GLU A 405 14.35 20.73 -4.76
C GLU A 405 14.47 19.21 -4.93
N PHE A 406 13.46 18.56 -5.56
CA PHE A 406 13.46 17.13 -5.82
C PHE A 406 14.76 16.64 -6.45
N TYR A 407 15.22 17.35 -7.48
CA TYR A 407 16.43 16.96 -8.20
C TYR A 407 17.70 17.07 -7.36
N GLY A 408 17.70 17.89 -6.31
CA GLY A 408 18.82 17.97 -5.35
C GLY A 408 18.84 16.81 -4.36
N TYR A 409 17.71 16.12 -4.18
CA TYR A 409 17.60 14.94 -3.33
C TYR A 409 17.83 13.62 -4.09
N CYS A 410 17.67 13.63 -5.41
CA CYS A 410 17.94 12.48 -6.26
C CYS A 410 19.42 12.12 -6.30
N HIS A 411 19.68 10.83 -6.50
CA HIS A 411 21.00 10.33 -6.87
C HIS A 411 21.10 10.29 -8.39
N ASP A 412 22.08 10.98 -8.96
CA ASP A 412 22.34 10.95 -10.39
C ASP A 412 23.12 9.70 -10.79
N ARG A 413 22.93 9.26 -12.04
CA ARG A 413 23.65 8.10 -12.59
C ARG A 413 25.17 8.23 -12.50
N THR A 414 25.71 9.43 -12.72
CA THR A 414 27.16 9.68 -12.63
C THR A 414 27.66 9.43 -11.19
N ALA A 415 26.90 9.84 -10.18
CA ALA A 415 27.24 9.56 -8.79
C ALA A 415 27.13 8.06 -8.46
N TYR A 416 26.13 7.37 -9.00
CA TYR A 416 26.03 5.91 -8.87
C TYR A 416 27.25 5.19 -9.46
N GLN A 417 27.72 5.61 -10.64
CA GLN A 417 28.91 5.01 -11.29
C GLN A 417 30.20 5.28 -10.51
N GLU A 418 30.31 6.41 -9.81
CA GLU A 418 31.49 6.78 -9.04
C GLU A 418 31.54 6.13 -7.64
N TYR A 419 30.39 6.11 -6.93
CA TYR A 419 30.31 5.67 -5.53
C TYR A 419 29.66 4.30 -5.33
N GLY A 420 29.10 3.72 -6.39
CA GLY A 420 28.41 2.44 -6.38
C GLY A 420 27.02 2.48 -5.72
N PRO A 421 26.40 1.31 -5.54
CA PRO A 421 25.02 1.19 -5.05
C PRO A 421 24.84 1.66 -3.59
N SER A 422 25.91 1.69 -2.79
CA SER A 422 25.84 2.13 -1.39
C SER A 422 25.34 3.58 -1.22
N LEU A 423 25.41 4.39 -2.29
CA LEU A 423 24.92 5.76 -2.34
C LEU A 423 23.44 5.86 -1.95
N VAL A 424 22.60 4.90 -2.40
CA VAL A 424 21.14 4.94 -2.19
C VAL A 424 20.70 4.46 -0.81
N ARG A 425 21.63 4.01 0.05
CA ARG A 425 21.33 3.66 1.44
C ARG A 425 20.99 4.90 2.29
N ARG A 426 21.49 6.08 1.91
CA ARG A 426 21.28 7.34 2.66
C ARG A 426 19.99 8.03 2.21
N PHE A 427 19.29 8.64 3.15
CA PHE A 427 18.06 9.40 2.88
C PHE A 427 18.36 10.90 2.89
N ALA A 428 17.94 11.61 1.86
CA ALA A 428 17.71 13.04 1.95
C ALA A 428 16.18 13.26 2.08
N ILE A 429 15.75 13.98 3.12
CA ILE A 429 14.32 14.20 3.39
C ILE A 429 13.89 15.51 2.73
N PHE A 430 12.76 15.47 2.03
CA PHE A 430 12.12 16.66 1.51
C PHE A 430 11.77 17.63 2.65
N GLY A 431 12.28 18.85 2.60
CA GLY A 431 11.90 19.88 3.57
C GLY A 431 12.80 20.01 4.79
N SER A 432 13.99 19.39 4.81
CA SER A 432 15.10 19.92 5.62
C SER A 432 15.69 21.19 4.97
N ALA A 433 14.86 22.20 4.74
CA ALA A 433 15.33 23.58 4.76
C ALA A 433 15.43 23.90 6.25
N THR A 434 16.61 23.86 6.88
CA THR A 434 17.49 25.02 6.94
C THR A 434 16.74 26.31 6.60
N ASP A 435 15.99 26.80 7.58
CA ASP A 435 16.13 28.21 7.95
C ASP A 435 17.35 28.35 8.87
#